data_AF-A0A848HEA7-F1
#
_entry.id   AF-A0A848HEA7-F1
#
_cell.length_a   1.000
_cell.length_b   1.000
_cell.length_c   1.000
_cell.angle_alpha   90.00
_cell.angle_beta   90.00
_cell.angle_gamma   90.00
#
_symmetry.space_group_name_H-M   'P 1'
#
loop_
_entity.id
_entity.type
_entity.pdbx_description
1 polymer ?
#
loop_
_entity_poly.entity_id
_entity_poly.type
_entity_poly.pdbx_seq_one_letter_code
_entity_poly.pdbx_strand_id
1 'polypeptide(L)'
;MNMPFTAKRIPAYEPVISPIAHDYDRPAQEWERTCAAIGGFNPCSGRLTKICCVNDAFIGEHLDHITAAVEKGLVRRSTFAEQLFASQADFDDFVRFVRSYPGRIHDRWHQALAALAGIDAAHARLISTEDVLRTFAEV
;
A
#
# COMPACT_ATOMS: atom_id res chain seq x y z
N MET A 1 -12.50 17.59 26.24
CA MET A 1 -11.63 18.27 25.26
C MET A 1 -11.21 17.22 24.23
N ASN A 2 -11.81 17.22 23.03
CA ASN A 2 -11.29 16.42 21.92
C ASN A 2 -10.10 17.17 21.33
N MET A 3 -8.88 16.65 21.51
CA MET A 3 -7.77 17.11 20.69
C MET A 3 -8.05 16.68 19.25
N PRO A 4 -7.95 17.57 18.26
CA PRO A 4 -8.04 17.15 16.87
C PRO A 4 -6.85 16.22 16.60
N PHE A 5 -7.14 14.97 16.24
CA PHE A 5 -6.13 14.05 15.77
C PHE A 5 -5.60 14.61 14.44
N THR A 6 -4.49 15.35 14.49
CA THR A 6 -3.86 15.86 13.27
C THR A 6 -3.21 14.70 12.54
N ALA A 7 -3.94 14.11 11.61
CA ALA A 7 -3.46 13.05 10.73
C ALA A 7 -2.21 13.53 9.99
N LYS A 8 -1.05 12.90 10.26
CA LYS A 8 0.21 13.23 9.59
C LYS A 8 0.22 12.55 8.22
N ARG A 9 0.41 13.32 7.15
CA ARG A 9 0.73 12.74 5.83
C ARG A 9 2.00 11.93 5.94
N ILE A 10 2.02 10.77 5.29
CA ILE A 10 3.27 10.04 5.09
C ILE A 10 4.12 10.93 4.18
N PRO A 11 5.32 11.37 4.61
CA PRO A 11 6.24 12.05 3.70
C PRO A 11 6.46 11.12 2.50
N ALA A 12 6.46 11.67 1.29
CA ALA A 12 6.84 10.88 0.12
C ALA A 12 8.17 10.19 0.42
N TYR A 13 8.12 8.85 0.53
CA TYR A 13 9.33 8.08 0.75
C TYR A 13 10.03 7.97 -0.60
N GLU A 14 11.28 8.45 -0.67
CA GLU A 14 12.13 8.19 -1.83
C GLU A 14 12.67 6.76 -1.70
N PRO A 15 12.26 5.84 -2.59
CA PRO A 15 12.78 4.48 -2.55
C PRO A 15 14.30 4.51 -2.66
N VAL A 16 14.98 3.98 -1.64
CA VAL A 16 16.45 3.88 -1.63
C VAL A 16 16.94 2.88 -2.71
N ILE A 17 16.02 2.15 -3.34
CA ILE A 17 16.27 1.20 -4.42
C ILE A 17 15.40 1.64 -5.61
N SER A 18 16.05 2.23 -6.62
CA SER A 18 15.59 2.77 -7.92
C SER A 18 14.08 2.87 -8.25
N PRO A 19 13.66 3.94 -8.96
CA PRO A 19 12.31 4.02 -9.53
C PRO A 19 12.07 2.86 -10.50
N ILE A 20 10.91 2.21 -10.39
CA ILE A 20 10.50 1.16 -11.32
C ILE A 20 10.18 1.80 -12.68
N ALA A 21 11.08 1.61 -13.64
CA ALA A 21 10.82 1.90 -15.05
C ALA A 21 9.96 0.82 -15.72
N HIS A 22 9.71 -0.32 -15.06
CA HIS A 22 9.20 -1.53 -15.72
C HIS A 22 7.68 -1.77 -15.70
N ASP A 23 6.87 -1.07 -14.90
CA ASP A 23 5.40 -1.32 -14.86
C ASP A 23 4.56 -0.27 -15.61
N TYR A 24 5.18 0.79 -16.13
CA TYR A 24 4.44 1.85 -16.82
C TYR A 24 4.24 1.62 -18.32
N ASP A 25 4.74 0.50 -18.88
CA ASP A 25 4.49 0.13 -20.28
C ASP A 25 3.08 -0.44 -20.48
N ARG A 26 2.33 -0.70 -19.40
CA ARG A 26 0.91 -1.03 -19.46
C ARG A 26 0.12 0.15 -20.05
N PRO A 27 -0.71 -0.06 -21.10
CA PRO A 27 -1.53 0.99 -21.67
C PRO A 27 -2.44 1.65 -20.64
N ALA A 28 -2.66 2.96 -20.76
CA ALA A 28 -3.52 3.72 -19.84
C ALA A 28 -4.93 3.11 -19.70
N GLN A 29 -5.48 2.54 -20.79
CA GLN A 29 -6.78 1.87 -20.77
C GLN A 29 -6.78 0.59 -19.91
N GLU A 30 -5.67 -0.14 -19.87
CA GLU A 30 -5.55 -1.32 -19.02
C GLU A 30 -5.45 -0.93 -17.54
N TRP A 31 -4.71 0.15 -17.23
CA TRP A 31 -4.72 0.73 -15.88
C TRP A 31 -6.12 1.16 -15.42
N GLU A 32 -6.90 1.79 -16.30
CA GLU A 32 -8.29 2.15 -15.99
C GLU A 32 -9.15 0.92 -15.71
N ARG A 33 -9.02 -0.14 -16.53
CA ARG A 33 -9.77 -1.39 -16.33
C ARG A 33 -9.40 -2.07 -15.01
N THR A 34 -8.10 -2.21 -14.71
CA THR A 34 -7.63 -2.76 -13.43
C THR A 34 -8.17 -1.95 -12.26
N CYS A 35 -7.96 -0.63 -12.26
CA CYS A 35 -8.42 0.21 -11.14
C CYS A 35 -9.94 0.27 -11.00
N ALA A 36 -10.70 -0.01 -12.07
CA ALA A 36 -12.15 -0.16 -12.01
C ALA A 36 -12.58 -1.52 -11.44
N ALA A 37 -11.79 -2.58 -11.68
CA ALA A 37 -12.10 -3.94 -11.22
C ALA A 37 -11.71 -4.19 -9.76
N ILE A 38 -10.51 -3.74 -9.35
CA ILE A 38 -9.92 -4.09 -8.05
C ILE A 38 -9.52 -2.87 -7.21
N GLY A 39 -9.74 -1.65 -7.72
CA GLY A 39 -9.29 -0.41 -7.08
C GLY A 39 -7.78 -0.16 -7.23
N GLY A 40 -7.24 0.77 -6.43
CA GLY A 40 -5.82 1.08 -6.38
C GLY A 40 -5.44 2.41 -7.04
N PHE A 41 -4.12 2.62 -7.16
CA PHE A 41 -3.57 3.84 -7.74
C PHE A 41 -3.35 3.70 -9.25
N ASN A 42 -3.96 4.57 -10.03
CA ASN A 42 -3.72 4.68 -11.47
C ASN A 42 -2.63 5.74 -11.73
N PRO A 43 -1.45 5.34 -12.22
CA PRO A 43 -0.34 6.28 -12.42
C PRO A 43 -0.54 7.24 -13.60
N CYS A 44 -1.32 6.85 -14.61
CA CYS A 44 -1.60 7.70 -15.78
C CYS A 44 -2.51 8.88 -15.42
N SER A 45 -3.50 8.65 -14.56
CA SER A 45 -4.47 9.67 -14.13
C SER A 45 -4.14 10.30 -12.77
N GLY A 46 -3.24 9.70 -12.00
CA GLY A 46 -2.95 10.10 -10.62
C GLY A 46 -4.09 9.82 -9.63
N ARG A 47 -5.11 9.05 -10.03
CA ARG A 47 -6.29 8.78 -9.22
C ARG A 47 -6.07 7.56 -8.33
N LEU A 48 -6.37 7.71 -7.04
CA LEU A 48 -6.47 6.59 -6.09
C LEU A 48 -7.94 6.22 -5.92
N THR A 49 -8.30 4.98 -6.25
CA THR A 49 -9.59 4.37 -5.92
C THR A 49 -9.42 3.35 -4.81
N LYS A 50 -10.47 3.14 -4.01
CA LYS A 50 -10.45 2.17 -2.93
C LYS A 50 -10.32 0.74 -3.48
N ILE A 51 -9.38 -0.02 -2.95
CA ILE A 51 -9.13 -1.43 -3.22
C ILE A 51 -10.31 -2.25 -2.71
N CYS A 52 -10.77 -3.18 -3.54
CA CYS A 52 -11.85 -4.09 -3.23
C CYS A 52 -11.55 -5.48 -3.80
N CYS A 53 -12.38 -6.46 -3.43
CA CYS A 53 -12.35 -7.82 -4.01
C CYS A 53 -11.00 -8.51 -3.77
N VAL A 54 -10.38 -8.26 -2.62
CA VAL A 54 -9.03 -8.71 -2.32
C VAL A 54 -8.95 -10.24 -2.32
N ASN A 55 -8.02 -10.78 -3.13
CA ASN A 55 -7.75 -12.21 -3.21
C ASN A 55 -6.26 -12.49 -3.48
N ASP A 56 -5.88 -13.75 -3.38
CA ASP A 56 -4.50 -14.23 -3.57
C ASP A 56 -3.95 -13.96 -4.98
N ALA A 57 -4.79 -14.03 -6.01
CA ALA A 57 -4.38 -13.84 -7.40
C ALA A 57 -3.89 -12.41 -7.70
N PHE A 58 -4.39 -11.40 -6.97
CA PHE A 58 -4.06 -9.99 -7.20
C PHE A 58 -3.22 -9.35 -6.09
N ILE A 59 -2.74 -10.12 -5.10
CA ILE A 59 -2.04 -9.54 -3.95
C ILE A 59 -0.76 -8.78 -4.34
N GLY A 60 -0.03 -9.25 -5.35
CA GLY A 60 1.12 -8.51 -5.90
C GLY A 60 0.70 -7.16 -6.49
N GLU A 61 -0.38 -7.14 -7.28
CA GLU A 61 -0.91 -5.92 -7.89
C GLU A 61 -1.43 -4.93 -6.83
N HIS A 62 -2.08 -5.43 -5.76
CA HIS A 62 -2.46 -4.61 -4.61
C HIS A 62 -1.24 -3.99 -3.91
N LEU A 63 -0.16 -4.77 -3.71
CA LEU A 63 1.09 -4.27 -3.14
C LEU A 63 1.72 -3.18 -4.01
N ASP A 64 1.68 -3.32 -5.33
CA ASP A 64 2.17 -2.28 -6.26
C ASP A 64 1.34 -1.00 -6.19
N HIS A 65 0.01 -1.10 -6.19
CA HIS A 65 -0.88 0.06 -6.05
C HIS A 65 -0.67 0.79 -4.73
N ILE A 66 -0.57 0.07 -3.61
CA ILE A 66 -0.34 0.65 -2.28
C ILE A 66 1.03 1.32 -2.24
N THR A 67 2.06 0.64 -2.74
CA THR A 67 3.42 1.17 -2.81
C THR A 67 3.47 2.48 -3.58
N ALA A 68 2.88 2.52 -4.78
CA ALA A 68 2.82 3.72 -5.59
C ALA A 68 2.05 4.86 -4.90
N ALA A 69 0.93 4.57 -4.22
CA ALA A 69 0.18 5.57 -3.47
C ALA A 69 0.97 6.17 -2.30
N VAL A 70 1.73 5.33 -1.58
CA VAL A 70 2.61 5.73 -0.48
C VAL A 70 3.76 6.60 -0.97
N GLU A 71 4.45 6.20 -2.04
CA GLU A 71 5.56 6.97 -2.63
C GLU A 71 5.11 8.35 -3.14
N LYS A 72 3.87 8.47 -3.63
CA LYS A 72 3.28 9.75 -4.04
C LYS A 72 2.76 10.59 -2.87
N GLY A 73 2.86 10.11 -1.63
CA GLY A 73 2.39 10.83 -0.43
C GLY A 73 0.87 11.05 -0.42
N LEU A 74 0.11 10.17 -1.06
CA LEU A 74 -1.35 10.26 -1.18
C LEU A 74 -2.08 9.71 0.04
N VAL A 75 -1.39 8.89 0.84
CA VAL A 75 -1.97 8.16 1.97
C VAL A 75 -1.51 8.79 3.29
N ARG A 76 -2.41 8.89 4.26
CA ARG A 76 -2.11 9.34 5.63
C ARG A 76 -2.03 8.14 6.54
N ARG A 77 -1.02 8.13 7.41
CA ARG A 77 -0.74 7.01 8.30
C ARG A 77 -1.88 6.67 9.24
N SER A 78 -2.60 7.65 9.78
CA SER A 78 -3.67 7.39 10.75
C SER A 78 -5.00 6.97 10.13
N THR A 79 -5.13 7.00 8.80
CA THR A 79 -6.40 6.73 8.09
C THR A 79 -6.16 5.87 6.85
N PHE A 80 -5.01 5.19 6.75
CA PHE A 80 -4.63 4.56 5.50
C PHE A 80 -5.60 3.44 5.11
N ALA A 81 -6.09 2.67 6.09
CA ALA A 81 -7.02 1.58 5.85
C ALA A 81 -8.29 2.09 5.16
N GLU A 82 -8.89 3.15 5.70
CA GLU A 82 -10.09 3.78 5.12
C GLU A 82 -9.83 4.46 3.77
N GLN A 83 -8.61 4.95 3.52
CA GLN A 83 -8.24 5.59 2.26
C GLN A 83 -7.97 4.56 1.15
N LEU A 84 -7.34 3.43 1.51
CA LEU A 84 -6.89 2.42 0.56
C LEU A 84 -7.93 1.34 0.32
N PHE A 85 -8.79 0.99 1.28
CA PHE A 85 -9.70 -0.14 1.17
C PHE A 85 -11.17 0.27 1.15
N ALA A 86 -11.97 -0.50 0.40
CA ALA A 86 -13.40 -0.31 0.23
C ALA A 86 -14.17 -0.64 1.51
N SER A 87 -13.72 -1.67 2.23
CA SER A 87 -14.29 -2.12 3.50
C SER A 87 -13.21 -2.63 4.47
N GLN A 88 -13.60 -2.83 5.73
CA GLN A 88 -12.75 -3.50 6.71
C GLN A 88 -12.42 -4.94 6.27
N ALA A 89 -13.38 -5.65 5.67
CA ALA A 89 -13.15 -7.02 5.19
C ALA A 89 -12.06 -7.08 4.10
N ASP A 90 -12.05 -6.13 3.17
CA ASP A 90 -11.00 -6.05 2.14
C ASP A 90 -9.61 -5.81 2.76
N PHE A 91 -9.55 -4.99 3.82
CA PHE A 91 -8.31 -4.77 4.55
C PHE A 91 -7.84 -6.02 5.31
N ASP A 92 -8.75 -6.68 6.02
CA ASP A 92 -8.44 -7.91 6.77
C ASP A 92 -7.98 -9.03 5.81
N ASP A 93 -8.64 -9.16 4.66
CA ASP A 93 -8.23 -10.09 3.60
C ASP A 93 -6.86 -9.73 3.03
N PHE A 94 -6.59 -8.45 2.78
CA PHE A 94 -5.26 -8.01 2.34
C PHE A 94 -4.18 -8.44 3.33
N VAL A 95 -4.34 -8.14 4.62
CA VAL A 95 -3.37 -8.52 5.65
C VAL A 95 -3.19 -10.04 5.67
N ARG A 96 -4.29 -10.80 5.62
CA ARG A 96 -4.26 -12.26 5.57
C ARG A 96 -3.47 -12.78 4.37
N PHE A 97 -3.72 -12.26 3.17
CA PHE A 97 -3.08 -12.72 1.95
C PHE A 97 -1.61 -12.29 1.83
N VAL A 98 -1.22 -11.10 2.34
CA VAL A 98 0.21 -10.73 2.42
C VAL A 98 0.96 -11.70 3.33
N ARG A 99 0.38 -12.10 4.48
CA ARG A 99 1.01 -13.09 5.38
C ARG A 99 1.24 -14.44 4.72
N SER A 100 0.29 -14.88 3.90
CA SER A 100 0.37 -16.16 3.19
C SER A 100 1.00 -16.04 1.80
N TYR A 101 1.55 -14.88 1.44
CA TYR A 101 2.04 -14.66 0.07
C TYR A 101 3.22 -15.58 -0.21
N PRO A 102 3.12 -16.48 -1.21
CA PRO A 102 4.17 -17.44 -1.50
C PRO A 102 5.39 -16.78 -2.19
N GLY A 103 5.20 -15.60 -2.77
CA GLY A 103 6.27 -14.82 -3.37
C GLY A 103 7.13 -14.12 -2.33
N ARG A 104 8.36 -13.75 -2.73
CA ARG A 104 9.20 -12.90 -1.89
C ARG A 104 8.59 -11.49 -1.84
N ILE A 105 8.29 -11.00 -0.64
CA ILE A 105 8.00 -9.57 -0.46
C ILE A 105 9.30 -8.81 -0.74
N HIS A 106 9.29 -8.03 -1.82
CA HIS A 106 10.44 -7.23 -2.21
C HIS A 106 10.61 -6.02 -1.26
N ASP A 107 11.85 -5.54 -1.12
CA ASP A 107 12.22 -4.46 -0.19
C ASP A 107 11.35 -3.20 -0.36
N ARG A 108 10.91 -2.91 -1.60
CA ARG A 108 10.06 -1.76 -1.93
C ARG A 108 8.66 -1.89 -1.31
N TRP A 109 8.01 -3.04 -1.51
CA TRP A 109 6.72 -3.34 -0.89
C TRP A 109 6.84 -3.33 0.64
N HIS A 110 7.89 -3.96 1.16
CA HIS A 110 8.16 -3.99 2.60
C HIS A 110 8.29 -2.56 3.16
N GLN A 111 9.05 -1.69 2.51
CA GLN A 111 9.24 -0.30 2.94
C GLN A 111 7.94 0.51 2.90
N ALA A 112 7.10 0.31 1.89
CA ALA A 112 5.79 0.96 1.84
C ALA A 112 4.88 0.52 3.00
N LEU A 113 4.84 -0.78 3.29
CA LEU A 113 4.10 -1.31 4.43
C LEU A 113 4.65 -0.79 5.77
N ALA A 114 5.98 -0.74 5.92
CA ALA A 114 6.63 -0.18 7.11
C ALA A 114 6.31 1.31 7.30
N ALA A 115 6.27 2.08 6.21
CA ALA A 115 5.88 3.50 6.26
C ALA A 115 4.42 3.68 6.70
N LEU A 116 3.51 2.80 6.26
CA LEU A 116 2.11 2.76 6.73
C LEU A 116 2.03 2.39 8.21
N ALA A 117 2.90 1.49 8.67
CA ALA A 117 3.05 1.15 10.10
C ALA A 117 3.67 2.29 10.93
N GLY A 118 4.17 3.36 10.30
CA GLY A 118 4.86 4.44 10.98
C GLY A 118 6.28 4.11 11.42
N ILE A 119 6.87 3.07 10.84
CA ILE A 119 8.22 2.62 11.09
C ILE A 119 9.15 3.35 10.13
N ASP A 120 10.21 3.96 10.64
CA ASP A 120 11.16 4.66 9.78
C ASP A 120 11.99 3.68 8.93
N ALA A 121 12.59 4.22 7.86
CA ALA A 121 13.31 3.41 6.88
C ALA A 121 14.54 2.68 7.44
N ALA A 122 15.15 3.19 8.52
CA ALA A 122 16.30 2.55 9.15
C ALA A 122 15.85 1.30 9.93
N HIS A 123 14.77 1.43 10.71
CA HIS A 123 14.17 0.31 11.44
C HIS A 123 13.46 -0.70 10.52
N ALA A 124 12.86 -0.24 9.42
CA ALA A 124 12.21 -1.13 8.44
C ALA A 124 13.16 -2.23 7.95
N ARG A 125 14.44 -1.92 7.72
CA ARG A 125 15.44 -2.90 7.27
C ARG A 125 15.77 -4.00 8.28
N LEU A 126 15.37 -3.82 9.53
CA LEU A 126 15.73 -4.69 10.66
C LEU A 126 14.57 -5.55 11.14
N ILE A 127 13.36 -5.35 10.61
CA ILE A 127 12.16 -6.04 11.05
C ILE A 127 11.56 -6.88 9.93
N SER A 128 10.86 -7.95 10.31
CA SER A 128 10.20 -8.81 9.33
C SER A 128 8.92 -8.16 8.80
N THR A 129 8.47 -8.56 7.60
CA THR A 129 7.15 -8.16 7.10
C THR A 129 6.03 -8.59 8.05
N GLU A 130 6.17 -9.73 8.72
CA GLU A 130 5.19 -10.17 9.72
C GLU A 130 5.11 -9.21 10.91
N ASP A 131 6.24 -8.70 11.40
CA ASP A 131 6.25 -7.72 12.48
C ASP A 131 5.67 -6.37 12.05
N VAL A 132 5.89 -5.96 10.78
CA VAL A 132 5.19 -4.81 10.19
C VAL A 132 3.67 -5.03 10.20
N LEU A 133 3.20 -6.19 9.71
CA LEU A 133 1.77 -6.48 9.62
C LEU A 133 1.11 -6.63 11.00
N ARG A 134 1.87 -6.96 12.05
CA ARG A 134 1.34 -6.97 13.43
C ARG A 134 0.94 -5.57 13.91
N THR A 135 1.63 -4.53 13.47
CA THR A 135 1.26 -3.15 13.86
C THR A 135 -0.05 -2.71 13.21
N PHE A 136 -0.52 -3.41 12.17
CA PHE A 136 -1.79 -3.11 11.51
C PHE A 136 -3.00 -3.57 12.33
N ALA A 137 -2.82 -4.48 13.28
CA ALA A 137 -3.90 -4.95 14.16
C ALA A 137 -4.33 -3.90 15.20
N GLU A 138 -3.59 -2.80 15.32
CA GLU A 138 -3.87 -1.68 16.24
C GLU A 138 -4.58 -0.50 15.56
N VAL A 139 -4.90 -0.63 14.26
CA VAL A 139 -5.39 0.45 13.38
C VAL A 139 -6.90 0.32 13.15
#